data_AF-A0AAD2Q2J7-F1
#
_entry.id   AF-A0AAD2Q2J7-F1
#
_cell.length_a   1.000
_cell.length_b   1.000
_cell.length_c   1.000
_cell.angle_alpha   90.00
_cell.angle_beta   90.00
_cell.angle_gamma   90.00
#
_symmetry.space_group_name_H-M   'P 1'
#
loop_
_entity.id
_entity.type
_entity.pdbx_description
1 polymer ?
#
loop_
_entity_poly.entity_id
_entity_poly.type
_entity_poly.pdbx_seq_one_letter_code
_entity_poly.pdbx_strand_id
1 'polypeptide(L)'
;MTTNLPATPILPEEQKLTTDGANWATFKEVMISMARGRGVEGYLFGTVAEPAGFVANTGSLGFSPLNSTMPSPDEYSLRDGWVAAMLFQNIKDPRSHDLKGTDSAHLIWTTLVSKFNRSTELLVGMKMERLRSLELKDPRYLISHLDELVKRRAEVHDIGGSVPDALMCTIILSSLPKEEFGPLLITLQVHTVVAHLVQHLREWWDLVWKKQVEESGTSASTLAVAVGDSPCENCGVQGHNQRVCWAQGGGKEG
;
A
#
# COMPACT_ATOMS: atom_id res chain seq x y z
N MET A 1 28.18 7.64 38.35
CA MET A 1 28.57 8.18 37.02
C MET A 1 27.54 7.68 36.02
N THR A 2 26.95 8.59 35.26
CA THR A 2 25.71 8.42 34.50
C THR A 2 25.89 7.48 33.30
N THR A 3 25.20 6.34 33.30
CA THR A 3 24.77 5.70 32.06
C THR A 3 23.77 6.63 31.39
N ASN A 4 24.24 7.52 30.53
CA ASN A 4 23.37 8.36 29.73
C ASN A 4 22.73 7.49 28.65
N LEU A 5 21.68 6.76 29.01
CA LEU A 5 20.77 6.20 28.01
C LEU A 5 20.29 7.35 27.11
N PRO A 6 20.24 7.13 25.79
CA PRO A 6 19.71 8.14 24.89
C PRO A 6 18.23 8.40 25.20
N ALA A 7 17.73 9.58 24.84
CA ALA A 7 16.31 9.88 24.97
C ALA A 7 15.48 8.79 24.25
N THR A 8 14.39 8.38 24.90
CA THR A 8 13.44 7.42 24.32
C THR A 8 12.87 8.02 23.04
N PRO A 9 13.06 7.39 21.86
CA PRO A 9 12.51 7.91 20.63
C PRO A 9 10.98 7.83 20.67
N ILE A 10 10.33 8.94 20.33
CA ILE A 10 8.88 9.05 20.21
C ILE A 10 8.57 9.37 18.75
N LEU A 11 7.74 8.54 18.14
CA LEU A 11 7.25 8.70 16.79
C LEU A 11 6.20 9.81 16.73
N PRO A 12 6.09 10.49 15.57
CA PRO A 12 4.92 11.31 15.26
C PRO A 12 3.61 10.55 15.48
N GLU A 13 2.54 11.26 15.83
CA GLU A 13 1.27 10.65 16.24
C GLU A 13 0.63 9.80 15.13
N GLU A 14 0.90 10.12 13.88
CA GLU A 14 0.51 9.39 12.69
C GLU A 14 1.27 8.05 12.50
N GLN A 15 2.46 7.91 13.08
CA GLN A 15 3.31 6.72 12.96
C GLN A 15 3.23 5.77 14.16
N LYS A 16 2.63 6.21 15.28
CA LYS A 16 2.37 5.34 16.44
C LYS A 16 1.42 4.20 16.07
N LEU A 17 1.56 3.06 16.75
CA LEU A 17 0.70 1.90 16.53
C LEU A 17 -0.76 2.27 16.78
N THR A 18 -1.60 2.09 15.77
CA THR A 18 -3.04 2.32 15.85
C THR A 18 -3.72 1.24 16.68
N THR A 19 -4.83 1.58 17.34
CA THR A 19 -5.59 0.64 18.20
C THR A 19 -6.10 -0.59 17.44
N ASP A 20 -6.36 -0.46 16.14
CA ASP A 20 -6.76 -1.57 15.27
C ASP A 20 -5.57 -2.34 14.67
N GLY A 21 -4.34 -1.84 14.83
CA GLY A 21 -3.12 -2.40 14.25
C GLY A 21 -3.03 -2.29 12.73
N ALA A 22 -3.80 -1.40 12.09
CA ALA A 22 -3.79 -1.21 10.65
C ALA A 22 -2.39 -0.88 10.09
N ASN A 23 -1.58 -0.16 10.86
CA ASN A 23 -0.20 0.19 10.49
C ASN A 23 0.86 -0.76 11.10
N TRP A 24 0.46 -1.94 11.59
CA TRP A 24 1.37 -2.87 12.28
C TRP A 24 2.64 -3.19 11.48
N ALA A 25 2.51 -3.47 10.18
CA ALA A 25 3.65 -3.82 9.34
C ALA A 25 4.73 -2.73 9.36
N THR A 26 4.33 -1.49 9.04
CA THR A 26 5.22 -0.33 9.05
C THR A 26 5.76 -0.03 10.45
N PHE A 27 4.89 -0.07 11.46
CA PHE A 27 5.28 0.14 12.86
C PHE A 27 6.36 -0.86 13.30
N LYS A 28 6.16 -2.15 13.01
CA LYS A 28 7.08 -3.23 13.34
C LYS A 28 8.46 -3.00 12.71
N GLU A 29 8.53 -2.65 11.43
CA GLU A 29 9.79 -2.36 10.74
C GLU A 29 10.51 -1.17 11.35
N VAL A 30 9.78 -0.10 11.67
CA VAL A 30 10.34 1.10 12.30
C VAL A 30 10.89 0.78 13.69
N MET A 31 10.16 0.02 14.51
CA MET A 31 10.63 -0.38 15.85
C MET A 31 11.89 -1.25 15.80
N ILE A 32 11.94 -2.24 14.88
CA ILE A 32 13.14 -3.07 14.68
C ILE A 32 14.32 -2.20 14.23
N SER A 33 14.11 -1.33 13.25
CA SER A 33 15.16 -0.42 12.74
C SER A 33 15.70 0.50 13.84
N MET A 34 14.82 1.06 14.67
CA MET A 34 15.22 1.90 15.81
C MET A 34 16.04 1.12 16.83
N ALA A 35 15.61 -0.09 17.22
CA ALA A 35 16.32 -0.92 18.18
C ALA A 35 17.68 -1.39 17.64
N ARG A 36 17.74 -1.77 16.35
CA ARG A 36 18.96 -2.19 15.67
C ARG A 36 19.97 -1.06 15.55
N GLY A 37 19.52 0.14 15.18
CA GLY A 37 20.37 1.33 15.14
C GLY A 37 20.94 1.75 16.50
N ARG A 38 20.32 1.28 17.59
CA ARG A 38 20.74 1.52 18.98
C ARG A 38 21.49 0.33 19.61
N GLY A 39 21.60 -0.80 18.90
CA GLY A 39 22.24 -2.01 19.42
C GLY A 39 21.46 -2.71 20.54
N VAL A 40 20.17 -2.43 20.70
CA VAL A 40 19.31 -3.01 21.76
C VAL A 40 18.28 -4.00 21.22
N GLU A 41 18.42 -4.39 19.96
CA GLU A 41 17.55 -5.35 19.27
C GLU A 41 17.39 -6.68 20.05
N GLY A 42 18.43 -7.10 20.78
CA GLY A 42 18.38 -8.32 21.56
C GLY A 42 17.40 -8.29 22.75
N TYR A 43 17.02 -7.12 23.26
CA TYR A 43 15.98 -6.98 24.28
C TYR A 43 14.57 -7.16 23.70
N LEU A 44 14.35 -6.79 22.42
CA LEU A 44 13.07 -7.06 21.73
C LEU A 44 12.87 -8.56 21.52
N PHE A 45 13.91 -9.23 21.03
CA PHE A 45 13.83 -10.65 20.68
C PHE A 45 14.14 -11.61 21.83
N GLY A 46 14.51 -11.10 23.00
CA GLY A 46 14.85 -11.92 24.17
C GLY A 46 16.16 -12.70 24.00
N THR A 47 17.06 -12.26 23.12
CA THR A 47 18.38 -12.89 22.93
C THR A 47 19.39 -12.43 23.98
N VAL A 48 19.16 -11.30 24.64
CA VAL A 48 19.87 -10.90 25.86
C VAL A 48 19.13 -11.52 27.04
N ALA A 49 19.75 -12.51 27.67
CA ALA A 49 19.17 -13.17 28.83
C ALA A 49 19.27 -12.27 30.07
N GLU A 50 18.25 -12.33 30.92
CA GLU A 50 18.32 -11.75 32.26
C GLU A 50 19.44 -12.46 33.04
N PRO A 51 20.43 -11.72 33.57
CA PRO A 51 21.54 -12.33 34.28
C PRO A 51 21.03 -13.03 35.55
N ALA A 52 21.45 -14.28 35.77
CA ALA A 52 21.22 -14.95 37.05
C ALA A 52 21.82 -14.12 38.19
N GLY A 53 21.12 -14.04 39.32
CA GLY A 53 21.40 -13.10 40.42
C GLY A 53 22.88 -12.95 40.81
N PHE A 54 23.22 -11.74 41.25
CA PHE A 54 24.53 -11.22 41.64
C PHE A 54 25.71 -12.20 41.56
N VAL A 55 26.37 -12.25 40.39
CA VAL A 55 27.72 -12.80 40.30
C VAL A 55 28.67 -11.71 40.77
N ALA A 56 29.37 -11.91 41.89
CA ALA A 56 30.37 -10.99 42.39
C ALA A 56 31.52 -10.89 41.38
N ASN A 57 31.41 -9.95 40.42
CA ASN A 57 32.48 -9.69 39.47
C ASN A 57 33.56 -8.88 40.17
N THR A 58 34.66 -9.53 40.54
CA THR A 58 35.88 -8.91 41.07
C THR A 58 36.72 -8.25 39.96
N GLY A 59 36.11 -7.82 38.85
CA GLY A 59 36.79 -7.31 37.67
C GLY A 59 36.03 -6.18 36.97
N SER A 60 36.71 -5.04 36.85
CA SER A 60 36.35 -3.80 36.13
C SER A 60 35.13 -3.02 36.65
N LEU A 61 35.40 -1.81 37.18
CA LEU A 61 34.42 -0.81 37.63
C LEU A 61 33.73 -0.06 36.47
N GLY A 62 33.58 -0.69 35.30
CA GLY A 62 33.07 -0.05 34.09
C GLY A 62 31.70 -0.58 33.66
N PHE A 63 30.82 0.31 33.19
CA PHE A 63 29.61 -0.08 32.48
C PHE A 63 29.97 -0.78 31.16
N SER A 64 29.30 -1.89 30.86
CA SER A 64 29.40 -2.56 29.58
C SER A 64 28.81 -1.71 28.45
N PRO A 65 29.25 -1.88 27.19
CA PRO A 65 28.60 -1.25 26.04
C PRO A 65 27.10 -1.56 25.97
N LEU A 66 26.29 -0.64 25.42
CA LEU A 66 24.83 -0.79 25.33
C LEU A 66 24.40 -2.05 24.58
N ASN A 67 25.18 -2.44 23.57
CA ASN A 67 25.00 -3.64 22.76
C ASN A 67 25.62 -4.91 23.37
N SER A 68 26.03 -4.89 24.64
CA SER A 68 26.51 -6.08 25.34
C SER A 68 25.38 -7.12 25.45
N THR A 69 25.70 -8.36 25.10
CA THR A 69 24.82 -9.52 25.27
C THR A 69 24.89 -10.13 26.68
N MET A 70 25.82 -9.65 27.51
CA MET A 70 26.02 -10.07 28.90
C MET A 70 26.06 -8.84 29.81
N PRO A 71 24.94 -8.12 29.98
CA PRO A 71 24.85 -6.99 30.90
C PRO A 71 24.93 -7.46 32.36
N SER A 72 25.27 -6.56 33.29
CA SER A 72 25.00 -6.80 34.71
C SER A 72 23.48 -6.79 34.99
N PRO A 73 23.00 -7.29 36.15
CA PRO A 73 21.57 -7.23 36.49
C PRO A 73 20.98 -5.81 36.44
N ASP A 74 21.72 -4.81 36.95
CA ASP A 74 21.29 -3.41 36.95
C ASP A 74 21.28 -2.83 35.53
N GLU A 75 22.28 -3.18 34.70
CA GLU A 75 22.33 -2.78 33.30
C GLU A 75 21.18 -3.41 32.49
N TYR A 76 20.87 -4.67 32.74
CA TYR A 76 19.77 -5.37 32.10
C TYR A 76 18.45 -4.66 32.41
N SER A 77 18.14 -4.44 33.69
CA SER A 77 16.90 -3.79 34.12
C SER A 77 16.76 -2.38 33.53
N LEU A 78 17.84 -1.60 33.53
CA LEU A 78 17.85 -0.25 32.95
C LEU A 78 17.61 -0.26 31.44
N ARG A 79 18.26 -1.18 30.70
CA ARG A 79 18.16 -1.27 29.24
C ARG A 79 16.84 -1.87 28.78
N ASP A 80 16.38 -2.93 29.43
CA ASP A 80 15.07 -3.54 29.18
C ASP A 80 13.95 -2.52 29.44
N GLY A 81 13.98 -1.84 30.60
CA GLY A 81 13.00 -0.79 30.92
C GLY A 81 13.01 0.36 29.92
N TRP A 82 14.17 0.72 29.36
CA TRP A 82 14.26 1.73 28.31
C TRP A 82 13.65 1.28 26.98
N VAL A 83 13.88 0.03 26.56
CA VAL A 83 13.25 -0.53 25.35
C VAL A 83 11.74 -0.74 25.57
N ALA A 84 11.33 -1.16 26.76
CA ALA A 84 9.92 -1.28 27.13
C ALA A 84 9.23 0.09 27.05
N ALA A 85 9.85 1.14 27.61
CA ALA A 85 9.35 2.51 27.52
C ALA A 85 9.28 3.00 26.06
N MET A 86 10.25 2.63 25.22
CA MET A 86 10.25 2.91 23.79
C MET A 86 9.02 2.31 23.09
N LEU A 87 8.72 1.04 23.34
CA LEU A 87 7.52 0.41 22.78
C LEU A 87 6.25 1.06 23.33
N PHE A 88 6.16 1.18 24.65
CA PHE A 88 4.96 1.64 25.35
C PHE A 88 4.55 3.06 24.94
N GLN A 89 5.50 3.98 24.76
CA GLN A 89 5.23 5.37 24.36
C GLN A 89 4.83 5.51 22.88
N ASN A 90 5.14 4.52 22.05
CA ASN A 90 4.85 4.52 20.62
C ASN A 90 3.58 3.73 20.24
N ILE A 91 2.78 3.36 21.24
CA ILE A 91 1.47 2.71 21.09
C ILE A 91 0.40 3.70 21.56
N LYS A 92 -0.65 3.92 20.75
CA LYS A 92 -1.69 4.91 21.09
C LYS A 92 -2.49 4.53 22.34
N ASP A 93 -2.83 3.26 22.49
CA ASP A 93 -3.54 2.74 23.66
C ASP A 93 -2.97 1.39 24.12
N PRO A 94 -1.86 1.39 24.88
CA PRO A 94 -1.23 0.16 25.35
C PRO A 94 -2.17 -0.70 26.20
N ARG A 95 -3.08 -0.07 26.96
CA ARG A 95 -3.97 -0.78 27.88
C ARG A 95 -5.04 -1.59 27.14
N SER A 96 -5.51 -1.11 25.98
CA SER A 96 -6.41 -1.88 25.11
C SER A 96 -5.78 -3.16 24.53
N HIS A 97 -4.47 -3.31 24.67
CA HIS A 97 -3.71 -4.49 24.24
C HIS A 97 -3.21 -5.34 25.40
N ASP A 98 -3.75 -5.14 26.61
CA ASP A 98 -3.37 -5.86 27.84
C ASP A 98 -1.90 -5.65 28.26
N LEU A 99 -1.28 -4.55 27.79
CA LEU A 99 0.09 -4.20 28.12
C LEU A 99 0.16 -3.32 29.37
N LYS A 100 1.17 -3.58 30.22
CA LYS A 100 1.47 -2.82 31.43
C LYS A 100 2.79 -2.09 31.28
N GLY A 101 2.92 -0.94 31.96
CA GLY A 101 4.17 -0.18 31.97
C GLY A 101 5.34 -0.85 32.70
N THR A 102 5.08 -1.98 33.36
CA THR A 102 6.07 -2.81 34.05
C THR A 102 6.48 -4.06 33.26
N ASP A 103 5.87 -4.28 32.10
CA ASP A 103 6.18 -5.45 31.27
C ASP A 103 7.56 -5.29 30.63
N SER A 104 8.29 -6.40 30.48
CA SER A 104 9.58 -6.37 29.80
C SER A 104 9.44 -6.04 28.32
N ALA A 105 10.51 -5.54 27.71
CA ALA A 105 10.52 -5.20 26.29
C ALA A 105 10.13 -6.43 25.43
N HIS A 106 10.66 -7.59 25.80
CA HIS A 106 10.37 -8.85 25.12
C HIS A 106 8.89 -9.26 25.24
N LEU A 107 8.29 -9.11 26.43
CA LEU A 107 6.88 -9.45 26.64
C LEU A 107 5.96 -8.53 25.82
N ILE A 108 6.23 -7.22 25.84
CA ILE A 108 5.48 -6.25 25.03
C ILE A 108 5.59 -6.61 23.54
N TRP A 109 6.82 -6.85 23.06
CA TRP A 109 7.07 -7.16 21.65
C TRP A 109 6.37 -8.44 21.19
N THR A 110 6.50 -9.53 21.94
CA THR A 110 5.88 -10.82 21.61
C THR A 110 4.36 -10.77 21.64
N THR A 111 3.78 -10.04 22.60
CA THR A 111 2.32 -9.82 22.68
C THR A 111 1.81 -9.13 21.41
N LEU A 112 2.46 -8.03 21.00
CA LEU A 112 2.08 -7.30 19.78
C LEU A 112 2.24 -8.17 18.52
N VAL A 113 3.36 -8.90 18.41
CA VAL A 113 3.63 -9.83 17.31
C VAL A 113 2.53 -10.89 17.20
N SER A 114 2.15 -11.51 18.32
CA SER A 114 1.10 -12.55 18.35
C SER A 114 -0.27 -12.02 17.93
N LYS A 115 -0.60 -10.79 18.32
CA LYS A 115 -1.90 -10.16 18.06
C LYS A 115 -2.02 -9.71 16.60
N PHE A 116 -0.99 -9.06 16.07
CA PHE A 116 -1.09 -8.34 14.81
C PHE A 116 -0.48 -9.05 13.60
N ASN A 117 0.49 -9.98 13.76
CA ASN A 117 1.02 -10.69 12.59
C ASN A 117 -0.07 -11.47 11.86
N ARG A 118 -0.87 -12.28 12.59
CA ARG A 118 -1.94 -13.09 11.96
C ARG A 118 -3.01 -12.24 11.30
N SER A 119 -3.38 -11.12 11.93
CA SER A 119 -4.35 -10.18 11.37
C SER A 119 -3.84 -9.52 10.09
N THR A 120 -2.55 -9.14 10.09
CA THR A 120 -1.88 -8.53 8.93
C THR A 120 -1.77 -9.54 7.79
N GLU A 121 -1.37 -10.78 8.06
CA GLU A 121 -1.31 -11.86 7.07
C GLU A 121 -2.67 -12.13 6.42
N LEU A 122 -3.74 -12.18 7.22
CA LEU A 122 -5.10 -12.35 6.71
C LEU A 122 -5.51 -11.18 5.80
N LEU A 123 -5.23 -9.95 6.24
CA LEU A 123 -5.56 -8.75 5.47
C LEU A 123 -4.77 -8.68 4.15
N VAL A 124 -3.49 -9.06 4.17
CA VAL A 124 -2.65 -9.20 2.97
C VAL A 124 -3.27 -10.21 2.02
N GLY A 125 -3.68 -11.38 2.53
CA GLY A 125 -4.38 -12.38 1.73
C GLY A 125 -5.67 -11.86 1.09
N MET A 126 -6.51 -11.15 1.85
CA MET A 126 -7.75 -10.56 1.34
C MET A 126 -7.51 -9.50 0.27
N LYS A 127 -6.54 -8.60 0.45
CA LYS A 127 -6.21 -7.59 -0.57
C LYS A 127 -5.57 -8.22 -1.81
N MET A 128 -4.73 -9.23 -1.63
CA MET A 128 -4.13 -9.99 -2.73
C MET A 128 -5.19 -10.71 -3.57
N GLU A 129 -6.21 -11.29 -2.93
CA GLU A 129 -7.33 -11.92 -3.63
C GLU A 129 -8.12 -10.88 -4.44
N ARG A 130 -8.43 -9.72 -3.85
CA ARG A 130 -9.10 -8.62 -4.57
C ARG A 130 -8.28 -8.06 -5.73
N LEU A 131 -6.95 -8.08 -5.62
CA LEU A 131 -6.05 -7.70 -6.71
C LEU A 131 -6.12 -8.71 -7.85
N ARG A 132 -6.09 -10.01 -7.53
CA ARG A 132 -6.17 -11.11 -8.52
C ARG A 132 -7.54 -11.25 -9.18
N SER A 133 -8.61 -10.93 -8.45
CA SER A 133 -9.98 -11.03 -8.94
C SER A 133 -10.42 -9.84 -9.80
N LEU A 134 -9.54 -8.84 -10.00
CA LEU A 134 -9.88 -7.67 -10.81
C LEU A 134 -9.74 -8.04 -12.29
N GLU A 135 -10.84 -7.94 -13.03
CA GLU A 135 -10.92 -8.28 -14.45
C GLU A 135 -11.36 -7.06 -15.26
N LEU A 136 -10.74 -6.86 -16.43
CA LEU A 136 -11.15 -5.85 -17.40
C LEU A 136 -12.36 -6.36 -18.16
N LYS A 137 -13.52 -5.73 -17.93
CA LYS A 137 -14.78 -6.12 -18.58
C LYS A 137 -14.99 -5.51 -19.95
N ASP A 138 -14.57 -4.26 -20.11
CA ASP A 138 -14.74 -3.48 -21.33
C ASP A 138 -13.40 -2.83 -21.67
N PRO A 139 -12.80 -3.17 -22.82
CA PRO A 139 -11.47 -2.69 -23.17
C PRO A 139 -11.34 -1.17 -23.25
N ARG A 140 -12.46 -0.43 -23.39
CA ARG A 140 -12.52 1.03 -23.28
C ARG A 140 -11.91 1.61 -22.02
N TYR A 141 -11.87 0.82 -20.95
CA TYR A 141 -11.35 1.24 -19.66
C TYR A 141 -9.98 0.64 -19.35
N LEU A 142 -9.23 0.16 -20.36
CA LEU A 142 -7.90 -0.44 -20.15
C LEU A 142 -6.98 0.44 -19.31
N ILE A 143 -6.90 1.74 -19.62
CA ILE A 143 -6.03 2.68 -18.90
C ILE A 143 -6.42 2.80 -17.43
N SER A 144 -7.70 3.04 -17.15
CA SER A 144 -8.23 3.14 -15.79
C SER A 144 -8.08 1.81 -15.01
N HIS A 145 -8.22 0.68 -15.69
CA HIS A 145 -7.99 -0.65 -15.13
C HIS A 145 -6.53 -0.87 -14.72
N LEU A 146 -5.57 -0.46 -15.57
CA LEU A 146 -4.15 -0.53 -15.25
C LEU A 146 -3.81 0.36 -14.03
N ASP A 147 -4.37 1.57 -13.97
CA ASP A 147 -4.18 2.47 -12.83
C ASP A 147 -4.74 1.87 -11.54
N GLU A 148 -5.93 1.25 -11.60
CA GLU A 148 -6.55 0.57 -10.46
C GLU A 148 -5.75 -0.67 -10.00
N LEU A 149 -5.18 -1.45 -10.92
CA LEU A 149 -4.28 -2.56 -10.59
C LEU A 149 -3.02 -2.07 -9.87
N VAL A 150 -2.38 -1.00 -10.34
CA VAL A 150 -1.20 -0.39 -9.70
C VAL A 150 -1.55 0.16 -8.32
N LYS A 151 -2.71 0.81 -8.18
CA LYS A 151 -3.21 1.31 -6.90
C LYS A 151 -3.42 0.17 -5.90
N ARG A 152 -4.10 -0.92 -6.29
CA ARG A 152 -4.31 -2.08 -5.43
C ARG A 152 -3.00 -2.77 -5.03
N ARG A 153 -2.01 -2.78 -5.93
CA ARG A 153 -0.66 -3.26 -5.60
C ARG A 153 -0.03 -2.43 -4.47
N ALA A 154 -0.14 -1.10 -4.53
CA ALA A 154 0.33 -0.21 -3.46
C ALA A 154 -0.42 -0.49 -2.15
N GLU A 155 -1.74 -0.68 -2.20
CA GLU A 155 -2.53 -1.01 -1.01
C GLU A 155 -2.14 -2.34 -0.34
N VAL A 156 -1.64 -3.33 -1.09
CA VAL A 156 -1.06 -4.57 -0.54
C VAL A 156 0.29 -4.29 0.12
N HIS A 157 1.10 -3.41 -0.47
CA HIS A 157 2.39 -3.01 0.11
C HIS A 157 2.22 -2.22 1.41
N ASP A 158 1.24 -1.32 1.48
CA ASP A 158 0.98 -0.48 2.65
C ASP A 158 0.66 -1.29 3.92
N ILE A 159 0.14 -2.51 3.76
CA ILE A 159 -0.16 -3.43 4.88
C ILE A 159 0.95 -4.48 5.07
N GLY A 160 2.13 -4.29 4.47
CA GLY A 160 3.29 -5.18 4.60
C GLY A 160 3.29 -6.40 3.67
N GLY A 161 2.38 -6.46 2.71
CA GLY A 161 2.41 -7.47 1.66
C GLY A 161 3.46 -7.14 0.60
N SER A 162 3.91 -8.16 -0.14
CA SER A 162 4.83 -7.96 -1.26
C SER A 162 4.25 -8.59 -2.52
N VAL A 163 4.23 -7.81 -3.61
CA VAL A 163 3.83 -8.28 -4.94
C VAL A 163 5.01 -8.02 -5.88
N PRO A 164 5.86 -9.02 -6.15
CA PRO A 164 6.98 -8.89 -7.08
C PRO A 164 6.51 -8.55 -8.49
N ASP A 165 7.36 -7.87 -9.26
CA ASP A 165 7.02 -7.44 -10.63
C ASP A 165 6.57 -8.60 -11.53
N ALA A 166 7.26 -9.75 -11.49
CA ALA A 166 6.87 -10.92 -12.29
C ALA A 166 5.47 -11.45 -11.96
N LEU A 167 5.10 -11.46 -10.67
CA LEU A 167 3.76 -11.85 -10.24
C LEU A 167 2.72 -10.81 -10.68
N MET A 168 3.05 -9.53 -10.55
CA MET A 168 2.18 -8.45 -11.01
C MET A 168 1.95 -8.48 -12.52
N CYS A 169 2.98 -8.75 -13.33
CA CYS A 169 2.83 -8.95 -14.77
C CYS A 169 1.86 -10.09 -15.06
N THR A 170 1.98 -11.21 -14.34
CA THR A 170 1.06 -12.35 -14.50
C THR A 170 -0.38 -11.95 -14.15
N ILE A 171 -0.59 -11.19 -13.06
CA ILE A 171 -1.90 -10.69 -12.66
C ILE A 171 -2.49 -9.78 -13.76
N ILE A 172 -1.72 -8.82 -14.25
CA ILE A 172 -2.14 -7.92 -15.33
C ILE A 172 -2.56 -8.74 -16.55
N LEU A 173 -1.72 -9.67 -17.03
CA LEU A 173 -2.05 -10.50 -18.20
C LEU A 173 -3.28 -11.37 -17.98
N SER A 174 -3.48 -11.90 -16.77
CA SER A 174 -4.65 -12.72 -16.44
C SER A 174 -5.94 -11.91 -16.35
N SER A 175 -5.86 -10.60 -16.08
CA SER A 175 -7.02 -9.71 -15.95
C SER A 175 -7.61 -9.26 -17.28
N LEU A 176 -6.92 -9.48 -18.42
CA LEU A 176 -7.34 -9.01 -19.74
C LEU A 176 -8.26 -10.03 -20.44
N PRO A 177 -9.31 -9.57 -21.15
CA PRO A 177 -10.22 -10.45 -21.87
C PRO A 177 -9.51 -11.11 -23.05
N LYS A 178 -9.50 -12.44 -23.08
CA LYS A 178 -8.75 -13.22 -24.09
C LYS A 178 -9.26 -13.03 -25.52
N GLU A 179 -10.55 -12.69 -25.66
CA GLU A 179 -11.19 -12.52 -26.97
C GLU A 179 -10.60 -11.33 -27.75
N GLU A 180 -10.32 -10.23 -27.06
CA GLU A 180 -9.78 -9.02 -27.69
C GLU A 180 -8.25 -8.95 -27.64
N PHE A 181 -7.64 -9.50 -26.59
CA PHE A 181 -6.19 -9.40 -26.35
C PHE A 181 -5.40 -10.65 -26.76
N GLY A 182 -6.05 -11.73 -27.22
CA GLY A 182 -5.44 -13.04 -27.44
C GLY A 182 -4.07 -13.03 -28.17
N PRO A 183 -3.96 -12.43 -29.36
CA PRO A 183 -2.68 -12.33 -30.08
C PRO A 183 -1.63 -11.48 -29.34
N LEU A 184 -2.07 -10.42 -28.65
CA LEU A 184 -1.19 -9.54 -27.88
C LEU A 184 -0.67 -10.23 -26.62
N LEU A 185 -1.46 -11.07 -25.97
CA LEU A 185 -1.04 -11.80 -24.76
C LEU A 185 0.20 -12.67 -25.02
N ILE A 186 0.36 -13.23 -26.22
CA ILE A 186 1.54 -14.03 -26.58
C ILE A 186 2.81 -13.16 -26.59
N THR A 187 2.73 -11.94 -27.12
CA THR A 187 3.90 -11.05 -27.20
C THR A 187 4.22 -10.40 -25.87
N LEU A 188 3.23 -10.20 -25.00
CA LEU A 188 3.40 -9.55 -23.71
C LEU A 188 3.95 -10.46 -22.61
N GLN A 189 3.90 -11.78 -22.78
CA GLN A 189 4.41 -12.76 -21.79
C GLN A 189 5.91 -12.63 -21.51
N VAL A 190 6.67 -11.98 -22.40
CA VAL A 190 8.12 -11.76 -22.23
C VAL A 190 8.45 -10.73 -21.14
N HIS A 191 7.48 -9.91 -20.72
CA HIS A 191 7.72 -8.83 -19.77
C HIS A 191 7.77 -9.34 -18.33
N THR A 192 8.91 -9.13 -17.67
CA THR A 192 9.11 -9.40 -16.24
C THR A 192 9.08 -8.14 -15.38
N VAL A 193 9.03 -6.96 -16.01
CA VAL A 193 9.00 -5.63 -15.38
C VAL A 193 7.66 -4.98 -15.65
N VAL A 194 6.97 -4.55 -14.59
CA VAL A 194 5.60 -4.03 -14.67
C VAL A 194 5.54 -2.76 -15.50
N ALA A 195 6.52 -1.87 -15.34
CA ALA A 195 6.58 -0.61 -16.07
C ALA A 195 6.62 -0.82 -17.59
N HIS A 196 7.39 -1.82 -18.05
CA HIS A 196 7.51 -2.13 -19.48
C HIS A 196 6.22 -2.74 -20.03
N LEU A 197 5.58 -3.64 -19.28
CA LEU A 197 4.30 -4.22 -19.66
C LEU A 197 3.20 -3.16 -19.75
N VAL A 198 3.07 -2.32 -18.73
CA VAL A 198 2.09 -1.22 -18.67
C VAL A 198 2.31 -0.25 -19.83
N GLN A 199 3.56 0.11 -20.12
CA GLN A 199 3.89 0.99 -21.24
C GLN A 199 3.49 0.37 -22.59
N HIS A 200 3.80 -0.89 -22.82
CA HIS A 200 3.42 -1.59 -24.05
C HIS A 200 1.90 -1.64 -24.24
N LEU A 201 1.14 -1.92 -23.17
CA LEU A 201 -0.33 -1.91 -23.20
C LEU A 201 -0.91 -0.52 -23.51
N ARG A 202 -0.30 0.54 -22.99
CA ARG A 202 -0.67 1.94 -23.30
C ARG A 202 -0.40 2.31 -24.76
N GLU A 203 0.74 1.90 -25.29
CA GLU A 203 1.08 2.13 -26.70
C GLU A 203 0.13 1.37 -27.64
N TRP A 204 -0.20 0.13 -27.30
CA TRP A 204 -1.20 -0.65 -28.05
C TRP A 204 -2.57 0.04 -28.03
N TRP A 205 -2.99 0.55 -26.86
CA TRP A 205 -4.23 1.30 -26.70
C TRP A 205 -4.31 2.51 -27.61
N ASP A 206 -3.25 3.33 -27.63
CA ASP A 206 -3.16 4.53 -28.46
C ASP A 206 -3.16 4.20 -29.96
N LEU A 207 -2.57 3.07 -30.36
CA LEU A 207 -2.45 2.68 -31.76
C LEU A 207 -3.71 2.02 -32.32
N VAL A 208 -4.34 1.13 -31.55
CA VAL A 208 -5.43 0.26 -32.04
C VAL A 208 -6.79 0.88 -31.73
N TRP A 209 -6.99 1.34 -30.49
CA TRP A 209 -8.31 1.75 -30.06
C TRP A 209 -8.63 3.20 -30.41
N LYS A 210 -7.66 4.11 -30.24
CA LYS A 210 -7.87 5.53 -30.57
C LYS A 210 -8.23 5.72 -32.05
N LYS A 211 -7.57 4.98 -32.95
CA LYS A 211 -7.87 4.98 -34.38
C LYS A 211 -9.25 4.40 -34.69
N GLN A 212 -9.66 3.29 -34.07
CA GLN A 212 -10.98 2.71 -34.31
C GLN A 212 -12.13 3.61 -33.85
N VAL A 213 -11.97 4.35 -32.75
CA VAL A 213 -12.97 5.33 -32.29
C VAL A 213 -13.03 6.55 -33.22
N GLU A 214 -11.89 7.02 -33.73
CA GLU A 214 -11.82 8.14 -34.69
C GLU A 214 -12.39 7.75 -36.08
N GLU A 215 -12.12 6.53 -36.56
CA GLU A 215 -12.63 6.01 -37.84
C GLU A 215 -14.14 5.70 -37.79
N SER A 216 -14.66 5.25 -36.64
CA SER A 216 -16.10 5.05 -36.41
C SER A 216 -16.87 6.38 -36.34
N GLY A 217 -16.22 7.47 -35.93
CA GLY A 217 -16.78 8.83 -35.96
C GLY A 217 -16.80 9.48 -37.35
N THR A 218 -16.01 8.96 -38.30
CA THR A 218 -15.85 9.57 -39.64
C THR A 218 -16.73 8.90 -40.70
N SER A 219 -17.40 7.78 -40.38
CA SER A 219 -18.25 7.03 -41.32
C SER A 219 -19.71 7.52 -41.41
N ALA A 220 -20.04 8.68 -40.82
CA ALA A 220 -21.37 9.31 -40.89
C ALA A 220 -21.33 10.76 -41.42
N SER A 221 -20.51 11.03 -42.44
CA SER A 221 -20.60 12.29 -43.20
C SER A 221 -20.41 12.07 -44.70
N THR A 222 -21.33 11.30 -45.28
CA THR A 222 -21.76 11.49 -46.67
C THR A 222 -23.24 11.88 -46.63
N LEU A 223 -23.53 13.10 -47.11
CA LEU A 223 -24.84 13.78 -47.19
C LEU A 223 -25.31 14.51 -45.92
N ALA A 224 -24.60 15.56 -45.53
CA ALA A 224 -25.26 16.72 -44.93
C ALA A 224 -25.15 17.90 -45.92
N VAL A 225 -26.25 18.12 -46.64
CA VAL A 225 -26.50 19.36 -47.38
C VAL A 225 -26.23 20.53 -46.43
N ALA A 226 -25.45 21.50 -46.89
CA ALA A 226 -25.22 22.76 -46.20
C ALA A 226 -26.57 23.44 -45.92
N VAL A 227 -27.08 23.29 -44.70
CA VAL A 227 -28.20 24.08 -44.19
C VAL A 227 -27.57 25.27 -43.49
N GLY A 228 -27.83 26.44 -44.07
CA GLY A 228 -27.20 27.71 -43.70
C GLY A 228 -27.43 28.12 -42.25
N ASP A 229 -26.57 29.05 -41.85
CA ASP A 229 -26.37 29.71 -40.54
C ASP A 229 -27.59 30.39 -39.90
N SER A 230 -28.80 30.16 -40.42
CA SER A 230 -30.01 30.76 -39.90
C SER A 230 -30.42 30.11 -38.57
N PRO A 231 -30.67 30.91 -37.50
CA PRO A 231 -31.15 30.39 -36.22
C PRO A 231 -32.51 29.69 -36.38
N CYS A 232 -32.77 28.68 -35.56
CA CYS A 232 -34.03 27.95 -35.56
C CYS A 232 -35.22 28.88 -35.29
N GLU A 233 -36.27 28.82 -36.14
CA GLU A 233 -37.46 29.67 -36.01
C GLU A 233 -38.28 29.40 -34.72
N ASN A 234 -38.09 28.24 -34.06
CA ASN A 234 -38.81 27.90 -32.83
C ASN A 234 -38.07 28.32 -31.55
N CYS A 235 -36.77 28.04 -31.44
CA CYS A 235 -36.00 28.28 -30.22
C CYS A 235 -34.89 29.32 -30.35
N GLY A 236 -34.62 29.82 -31.56
CA GLY A 236 -33.58 30.82 -31.84
C GLY A 236 -32.14 30.29 -31.83
N VAL A 237 -31.91 28.99 -31.57
CA VAL A 237 -30.57 28.40 -31.50
C VAL A 237 -30.09 27.96 -32.88
N GLN A 238 -28.82 28.22 -33.21
CA GLN A 238 -28.19 27.81 -34.46
C GLN A 238 -27.85 26.31 -34.48
N GLY A 239 -27.66 25.76 -35.68
CA GLY A 239 -27.26 24.35 -35.85
C GLY A 239 -28.41 23.35 -36.01
N HIS A 240 -29.67 23.80 -36.00
CA HIS A 240 -30.82 22.98 -36.37
C HIS A 240 -31.99 23.82 -36.89
N ASN A 241 -32.96 23.20 -37.57
CA ASN A 241 -34.21 23.84 -38.02
C ASN A 241 -35.41 23.39 -37.15
N GLN A 242 -36.57 24.06 -37.29
CA GLN A 242 -37.77 23.81 -36.47
C GLN A 242 -38.22 22.34 -36.44
N ARG A 243 -38.03 21.59 -37.54
CA ARG A 243 -38.42 20.17 -37.61
C ARG A 243 -37.56 19.26 -36.73
N VAL A 244 -36.34 19.69 -36.39
CA VAL A 244 -35.39 18.93 -35.55
C VAL A 244 -35.25 19.54 -34.15
N CYS A 245 -36.10 20.52 -33.82
CA CYS A 245 -36.07 21.21 -32.54
C CYS A 245 -36.66 20.35 -31.42
N TRP A 246 -35.97 20.36 -30.27
CA TRP A 246 -36.36 19.67 -29.03
C TRP A 246 -36.99 20.60 -27.98
N ALA A 247 -37.09 21.90 -28.28
CA ALA A 247 -37.81 22.84 -27.44
C ALA A 247 -39.33 22.59 -27.52
N GLN A 248 -40.08 23.11 -26.55
CA GLN A 248 -41.54 23.07 -26.55
C GLN A 248 -42.09 23.66 -27.86
N GLY A 249 -43.01 22.97 -28.52
CA GLY A 249 -43.52 23.25 -29.86
C GLY A 249 -42.64 22.77 -31.03
N GLY A 250 -41.56 22.04 -30.75
CA GLY A 250 -40.60 21.56 -31.75
C GLY A 250 -41.01 20.25 -32.43
N GLY A 251 -40.52 20.01 -33.66
CA GLY A 251 -40.86 18.80 -34.43
C GLY A 251 -40.37 17.48 -33.82
N LYS A 252 -39.50 17.54 -32.80
CA LYS A 252 -39.05 16.38 -32.01
C LYS A 252 -39.39 16.51 -30.52
N GLU A 253 -40.35 17.36 -30.17
CA GLU A 253 -40.91 17.38 -28.82
C GLU A 253 -41.69 16.07 -28.58
N GLY A 254 -41.09 15.17 -27.80
CA GLY A 254 -41.64 13.86 -27.43
C GLY A 254 -40.88 13.30 -26.24
#